data_AF-A0A2N1CVT9-F1
#
_entry.id   AF-A0A2N1CVT9-F1
#
_cell.length_a   1.000
_cell.length_b   1.000
_cell.length_c   1.000
_cell.angle_alpha   90.00
_cell.angle_beta   90.00
_cell.angle_gamma   90.00
#
_symmetry.space_group_name_H-M   'P 1'
#
loop_
_entity.id
_entity.type
_entity.pdbx_description
1 polymer ?
#
loop_
_entity_poly.entity_id
_entity_poly.type
_entity_poly.pdbx_seq_one_letter_code
_entity_poly.pdbx_strand_id
1 'polypeptide(L)'
;MKNDIDSKFILSVFDKIIQHGEKKGEEHFLMGIKVYTDFDGYTLFVEDAQVQLNFGFHNQYHFNYEKEEHCEKFIKKLKAIDEEY
;
A
#
# COMPACT_ATOMS: atom_id res chain seq x y z
N MET A 1 0.80 -18.63 0.56
CA MET A 1 -0.07 -18.00 -0.47
C MET A 1 0.80 -17.34 -1.53
N LYS A 2 0.89 -17.91 -2.73
CA LYS A 2 1.54 -17.24 -3.89
C LYS A 2 0.47 -16.37 -4.57
N ASN A 3 0.07 -15.28 -3.93
CA ASN A 3 -0.98 -14.42 -4.46
C ASN A 3 -0.32 -13.32 -5.30
N ASP A 4 -0.46 -13.43 -6.62
CA ASP A 4 -0.37 -12.31 -7.56
C ASP A 4 -1.25 -11.18 -7.04
N ILE A 5 -0.65 -10.24 -6.33
CA ILE A 5 -1.31 -8.98 -6.02
C ILE A 5 -1.29 -8.17 -7.31
N ASP A 6 -2.48 -7.99 -7.86
CA ASP A 6 -2.67 -7.27 -9.11
C ASP A 6 -2.17 -5.84 -8.96
N SER A 7 -1.34 -5.41 -9.90
CA SER A 7 -0.74 -4.07 -9.86
C SER A 7 -1.80 -2.97 -9.92
N LYS A 8 -2.92 -3.18 -10.61
CA LYS A 8 -4.03 -2.21 -10.65
C LYS A 8 -4.71 -2.10 -9.30
N PHE A 9 -4.80 -3.19 -8.54
CA PHE A 9 -5.34 -3.15 -7.18
C PHE A 9 -4.48 -2.26 -6.28
N ILE A 10 -3.15 -2.40 -6.30
CA ILE A 10 -2.26 -1.55 -5.50
C ILE A 10 -2.33 -0.09 -5.91
N LEU A 11 -2.36 0.19 -7.22
CA LEU A 11 -2.48 1.55 -7.74
C LEU A 11 -3.85 2.18 -7.38
N SER A 12 -4.93 1.40 -7.45
CA SER A 12 -6.28 1.82 -7.04
C SER A 12 -6.31 2.21 -5.57
N VAL A 13 -5.78 1.35 -4.69
CA VAL A 13 -5.72 1.63 -3.25
C VAL A 13 -4.85 2.86 -2.98
N PHE A 14 -3.69 2.98 -3.62
CA PHE A 14 -2.83 4.14 -3.47
C PHE A 14 -3.58 5.44 -3.83
N ASP A 15 -4.22 5.48 -5.00
CA ASP A 15 -4.98 6.65 -5.47
C ASP A 15 -6.13 7.01 -4.51
N LYS A 16 -6.87 6.01 -4.01
CA LYS A 16 -7.93 6.21 -3.00
C LYS A 16 -7.38 6.81 -1.70
N ILE A 17 -6.22 6.35 -1.23
CA ILE A 17 -5.59 6.91 -0.03
C ILE A 17 -5.11 8.35 -0.28
N ILE A 18 -4.60 8.66 -1.47
CA ILE A 18 -4.24 10.04 -1.84
C ILE A 18 -5.46 10.96 -1.83
N GLN A 19 -6.59 10.50 -2.37
CA GLN A 19 -7.82 11.30 -2.53
C GLN A 19 -8.63 11.45 -1.22
N HIS A 20 -8.70 10.40 -0.41
CA HIS A 20 -9.56 10.35 0.78
C HIS A 20 -8.81 10.39 2.11
N GLY A 21 -7.49 10.18 2.09
CA GLY A 21 -6.65 10.17 3.28
C GLY A 21 -6.29 11.55 3.80
N GLU A 22 -5.82 11.59 5.04
CA GLU A 22 -5.24 12.77 5.67
C GLU A 22 -3.80 12.97 5.16
N LYS A 23 -3.54 14.10 4.49
CA LYS A 23 -2.20 14.47 4.04
C LYS A 23 -1.37 15.06 5.19
N LYS A 24 -0.18 14.50 5.43
CA LYS A 24 0.82 14.99 6.40
C LYS A 24 2.19 15.09 5.72
N GLY A 25 2.55 16.28 5.29
CA GLY A 25 3.78 16.50 4.51
C GLY A 25 3.68 15.83 3.14
N GLU A 26 4.59 14.90 2.86
CA GLU A 26 4.64 14.10 1.62
C GLU A 26 3.91 12.76 1.75
N GLU A 27 3.40 12.44 2.94
CA GLU A 27 2.73 11.18 3.25
C GLU A 27 1.21 11.39 3.32
N HIS A 28 0.45 10.35 2.94
CA HIS A 28 -1.01 10.30 3.07
C HIS A 28 -1.41 9.11 3.94
N PHE A 29 -2.39 9.33 4.81
CA PHE A 29 -2.83 8.34 5.80
C PHE A 29 -4.33 8.08 5.70
N LEU A 30 -4.73 6.81 5.55
CA LEU A 30 -6.13 6.41 5.55
C LEU A 30 -6.27 5.01 6.17
N MET A 31 -7.23 4.83 7.08
CA MET A 31 -7.54 3.54 7.72
C MET A 31 -6.31 2.81 8.32
N GLY A 32 -5.34 3.57 8.82
CA GLY A 32 -4.10 3.04 9.39
C GLY A 32 -3.08 2.53 8.37
N ILE A 33 -3.28 2.85 7.09
CA ILE A 33 -2.32 2.68 6.01
C ILE A 33 -1.69 4.03 5.70
N LYS A 34 -0.38 4.04 5.53
CA LYS A 34 0.40 5.19 5.08
C LYS A 34 0.89 4.93 3.66
N VAL A 35 0.78 5.94 2.80
CA VAL A 35 1.34 5.91 1.45
C VAL A 35 2.18 7.14 1.15
N TYR A 36 3.23 6.94 0.36
CA TYR A 36 4.12 7.98 -0.11
C TYR A 36 4.91 7.49 -1.32
N THR A 37 5.60 8.40 -2.01
CA THR A 37 6.55 8.07 -3.08
C THR A 37 7.98 8.34 -2.64
N ASP A 38 8.95 7.74 -3.31
CA ASP A 38 10.33 8.20 -3.21
C ASP A 38 10.51 9.60 -3.86
N PHE A 39 11.73 10.12 -3.82
CA PHE A 39 12.08 11.46 -4.32
C PHE A 39 11.87 11.65 -5.83
N ASP A 40 12.11 10.61 -6.64
CA ASP A 40 11.90 10.62 -8.08
C ASP A 40 10.49 10.18 -8.52
N GLY A 41 9.66 9.72 -7.57
CA GLY A 41 8.24 9.41 -7.79
C GLY A 41 7.98 8.08 -8.49
N TYR A 42 9.00 7.22 -8.57
CA TYR A 42 8.97 5.98 -9.34
C TYR A 42 8.64 4.74 -8.52
N THR A 43 8.85 4.81 -7.22
CA THR A 43 8.53 3.78 -6.25
C THR A 43 7.44 4.29 -5.32
N LEU A 44 6.34 3.54 -5.28
CA LEU A 44 5.24 3.76 -4.37
C LEU A 44 5.47 2.91 -3.12
N PHE A 45 5.30 3.52 -1.96
CA PHE A 45 5.34 2.85 -0.67
C PHE A 45 3.93 2.79 -0.10
N VAL A 46 3.52 1.60 0.32
CA VAL A 46 2.25 1.37 1.02
C VAL A 46 2.58 0.56 2.27
N GLU A 47 2.37 1.13 3.45
CA GLU A 47 2.78 0.48 4.68
C GLU A 47 1.80 0.67 5.83
N ASP A 48 1.85 -0.27 6.77
CA ASP A 48 1.26 -0.14 8.09
C ASP A 48 2.32 -0.38 9.17
N ALA A 49 1.91 -0.51 10.43
CA ALA A 49 2.83 -0.72 11.54
C ALA A 49 3.69 -2.01 11.47
N GLN A 50 3.32 -2.99 10.62
CA GLN A 50 3.94 -4.33 10.60
C GLN A 50 4.38 -4.79 9.22
N VAL A 51 3.90 -4.14 8.16
CA VAL A 51 4.14 -4.53 6.76
C VAL A 51 4.48 -3.30 5.94
N GLN A 52 5.53 -3.41 5.14
CA GLN A 52 5.88 -2.44 4.12
C GLN A 52 5.82 -3.10 2.74
N LEU A 53 5.07 -2.49 1.83
CA LEU A 53 5.01 -2.85 0.42
C LEU A 53 5.71 -1.76 -0.41
N ASN A 54 6.78 -2.16 -1.10
CA ASN A 54 7.44 -1.33 -2.09
C ASN A 54 6.95 -1.77 -3.47
N PHE A 55 6.33 -0.85 -4.21
CA PHE A 55 5.83 -1.11 -5.56
C PHE A 55 6.61 -0.24 -6.55
N GLY A 56 7.47 -0.89 -7.33
CA GLY A 56 8.32 -0.25 -8.33
C GLY A 56 7.89 -0.58 -9.75
N PHE A 57 8.72 -0.16 -10.70
CA PHE A 57 8.49 -0.39 -12.12
C PHE A 57 8.43 -1.86 -12.54
N HIS A 58 7.82 -2.11 -13.70
CA HIS A 58 7.62 -3.43 -14.28
C HIS A 58 6.85 -4.39 -13.36
N ASN A 59 5.91 -3.86 -12.56
CA ASN A 59 5.10 -4.60 -11.61
C ASN A 59 5.93 -5.38 -10.59
N GLN A 60 7.14 -4.90 -10.31
CA GLN A 60 7.98 -5.47 -9.27
C GLN A 60 7.53 -4.94 -7.92
N TYR A 61 7.21 -5.86 -7.02
CA TYR A 61 6.85 -5.51 -5.66
C TYR A 61 7.60 -6.35 -4.65
N HIS A 62 7.86 -5.74 -3.50
CA HIS A 62 8.50 -6.41 -2.38
C HIS A 62 7.72 -6.13 -1.11
N PHE A 63 7.35 -7.21 -0.43
CA PHE A 63 6.76 -7.17 0.89
C PHE A 63 7.83 -7.43 1.94
N ASN A 64 7.97 -6.49 2.87
CA ASN A 64 8.77 -6.65 4.07
C ASN A 64 7.83 -6.85 5.27
N TYR A 65 7.88 -8.02 5.90
CA TYR A 65 7.11 -8.37 7.10
C TYR A 65 7.80 -9.49 7.87
N GLU A 66 7.59 -9.53 9.19
CA GLU A 66 8.17 -10.56 10.06
C GLU A 66 7.39 -11.88 10.03
N LYS A 67 6.07 -11.82 9.87
CA LYS A 67 5.18 -12.99 9.92
C LYS A 67 4.12 -12.93 8.82
N GLU A 68 3.77 -14.08 8.26
CA GLU A 68 2.72 -14.17 7.23
C GLU A 68 1.39 -13.57 7.70
N GLU A 69 1.04 -13.73 8.99
CA GLU A 69 -0.19 -13.15 9.57
C GLU A 69 -0.26 -11.62 9.47
N HIS A 70 0.90 -10.93 9.48
CA HIS A 70 0.93 -9.47 9.32
C HIS A 70 0.57 -9.10 7.90
N CYS A 71 1.14 -9.80 6.91
CA CYS A 71 0.82 -9.63 5.50
C CYS A 71 -0.68 -9.90 5.25
N GLU A 72 -1.24 -10.98 5.79
CA GLU A 72 -2.67 -11.28 5.64
C GLU A 72 -3.57 -10.17 6.21
N LYS A 73 -3.25 -9.63 7.39
CA LYS A 73 -3.99 -8.51 7.99
C LYS A 73 -3.85 -7.23 7.16
N PHE A 74 -2.64 -6.96 6.66
CA PHE A 74 -2.35 -5.83 5.79
C PHE A 74 -3.18 -5.88 4.49
N ILE A 75 -3.19 -7.01 3.80
CA ILE A 75 -4.00 -7.19 2.57
C ILE A 75 -5.49 -7.03 2.84
N LYS A 76 -6.00 -7.47 4.00
CA LYS A 76 -7.40 -7.22 4.39
C LYS A 76 -7.71 -5.74 4.54
N LYS A 77 -6.79 -4.94 5.10
CA LYS A 77 -6.95 -3.47 5.19
C LYS A 77 -6.98 -2.82 3.81
N LEU A 78 -6.06 -3.20 2.92
CA LEU A 78 -6.04 -2.66 1.55
C LEU A 78 -7.34 -2.97 0.81
N LYS A 79 -7.88 -4.19 0.96
CA LYS A 79 -9.17 -4.56 0.36
C LYS A 79 -10.32 -3.75 0.92
N ALA A 80 -10.35 -3.51 2.23
CA ALA A 80 -11.38 -2.68 2.85
C ALA A 80 -11.38 -1.25 2.27
N ILE A 81 -10.19 -0.66 2.05
CA ILE A 81 -10.06 0.65 1.40
C ILE A 81 -10.57 0.60 -0.05
N ASP A 82 -10.21 -0.45 -0.80
CA ASP A 82 -10.63 -0.60 -2.21
C ASP A 82 -12.14 -0.82 -2.36
N GLU A 83 -12.80 -1.41 -1.36
CA GLU A 83 -14.25 -1.64 -1.36
C GLU A 83 -15.04 -0.41 -0.86
N GLU A 84 -14.47 0.37 0.05
CA GLU A 84 -15.16 1.51 0.69
C GLU A 84 -15.11 2.80 -0.13
N TYR A 85 -14.05 3.00 -0.92
CA TYR A 85 -13.79 4.18 -1.77
C TYR A 85 -13.64 3.75 -3.22
#